data_AF-A0A812LJ47-F1
#
_entry.id   AF-A0A812LJ47-F1
#
_cell.length_a   1.000
_cell.length_b   1.000
_cell.length_c   1.000
_cell.angle_alpha   90.00
_cell.angle_beta   90.00
_cell.angle_gamma   90.00
#
_symmetry.space_group_name_H-M   'P 1'
#
loop_
_entity.id
_entity.type
_entity.pdbx_description
1 polymer ?
#
loop_
_entity_poly.entity_id
_entity_poly.type
_entity_poly.pdbx_seq_one_letter_code
_entity_poly.pdbx_strand_id
1 'polypeptide(L)'
;MDLEGLSFKIVTHTTARKVVKDVVSMLQNHYPECSGRMIIINAPRVFGIAWSFVKPQLDAKTVEKISIFGSDQREAYVQCLLDLVDADQLPQMYGGTCVCDGQDPMSCMRAVKGPWAKPEVLKILEEHPLDEVLTPEGAKLLQKSQQ
;
A
#
# COMPACT_ATOMS: atom_id res chain seq x y z
N MET A 1 -2.72 -0.65 -4.81
CA MET A 1 -3.85 0.26 -5.09
C MET A 1 -4.69 -0.39 -6.18
N ASP A 2 -5.93 -0.70 -5.86
CA ASP A 2 -6.89 -1.27 -6.81
C ASP A 2 -7.69 -0.12 -7.46
N LEU A 3 -7.72 -0.09 -8.79
CA LEU A 3 -8.44 0.91 -9.58
C LEU A 3 -9.68 0.36 -10.29
N GLU A 4 -10.13 -0.83 -9.93
CA GLU A 4 -11.41 -1.35 -10.39
C GLU A 4 -12.54 -0.34 -10.11
N GLY A 5 -13.40 -0.10 -11.11
CA GLY A 5 -14.47 0.90 -11.04
C GLY A 5 -14.06 2.35 -11.28
N LEU A 6 -12.77 2.65 -11.50
CA LEU A 6 -12.33 3.99 -11.86
C LEU A 6 -12.89 4.38 -13.24
N SER A 7 -13.68 5.46 -13.28
CA SER A 7 -14.32 5.96 -14.50
C SER A 7 -13.81 7.35 -14.89
N PHE A 8 -14.00 7.72 -16.15
CA PHE A 8 -13.65 9.05 -16.67
C PHE A 8 -14.29 10.19 -15.86
N LYS A 9 -15.52 9.98 -15.36
CA LYS A 9 -16.23 10.95 -14.53
C LYS A 9 -15.46 11.25 -13.23
N ILE A 10 -14.91 10.21 -12.59
CA ILE A 10 -14.13 10.36 -11.36
C ILE A 10 -12.79 11.05 -11.66
N VAL A 11 -12.09 10.62 -12.73
CA VAL A 11 -10.78 11.18 -13.13
C VAL A 11 -10.87 12.66 -13.51
N THR A 12 -11.96 13.08 -14.15
CA THR A 12 -12.16 14.48 -14.55
C THR A 12 -12.79 15.36 -13.47
N HIS A 13 -13.32 14.76 -12.40
CA HIS A 13 -13.94 15.51 -11.33
C HIS A 13 -12.93 16.43 -10.64
N THR A 14 -13.21 17.72 -10.60
CA THR A 14 -12.29 18.76 -10.12
C THR A 14 -11.89 18.54 -8.65
N THR A 15 -12.84 18.20 -7.78
CA THR A 15 -12.56 17.90 -6.37
C THR A 15 -11.67 16.69 -6.22
N ALA A 16 -11.90 15.62 -6.99
CA ALA A 16 -11.11 14.40 -6.91
C ALA A 16 -9.67 14.67 -7.35
N ARG A 17 -9.50 15.38 -8.47
CA ARG A 17 -8.18 15.84 -8.96
C ARG A 17 -7.46 16.69 -7.93
N LYS A 18 -8.17 17.62 -7.26
CA LYS A 18 -7.58 18.49 -6.24
C LYS A 18 -7.09 17.67 -5.04
N VAL A 19 -7.92 16.77 -4.51
CA VAL A 19 -7.56 15.91 -3.38
C VAL A 19 -6.34 15.05 -3.72
N VAL A 20 -6.33 14.39 -4.88
CA VAL A 20 -5.17 13.58 -5.32
C VAL A 20 -3.92 14.45 -5.40
N LYS A 21 -4.01 15.64 -6.00
CA LYS A 21 -2.87 16.55 -6.13
C LYS A 21 -2.34 17.01 -4.77
N ASP A 22 -3.22 17.36 -3.85
CA ASP A 22 -2.84 17.81 -2.50
C ASP A 22 -2.17 16.68 -1.71
N VAL A 23 -2.71 15.45 -1.79
CA VAL A 23 -2.12 14.28 -1.14
C VAL A 23 -0.76 13.93 -1.72
N VAL A 24 -0.62 13.89 -3.06
CA VAL A 24 0.67 13.63 -3.72
C VAL A 24 1.68 14.70 -3.34
N SER A 25 1.28 15.97 -3.32
CA SER A 25 2.14 17.09 -2.91
C SER A 25 2.58 16.96 -1.44
N MET A 26 1.65 16.58 -0.54
CA MET A 26 1.97 16.38 0.87
C MET A 26 2.98 15.24 1.06
N LEU A 27 2.76 14.10 0.40
CA LEU A 27 3.65 12.94 0.46
C LEU A 27 5.05 13.27 -0.08
N GLN A 28 5.15 13.95 -1.22
CA GLN A 28 6.44 14.31 -1.82
C GLN A 28 7.20 15.36 -1.00
N ASN A 29 6.52 16.36 -0.46
CA ASN A 29 7.19 17.47 0.24
C ASN A 29 7.59 17.13 1.69
N HIS A 30 6.88 16.21 2.35
CA HIS A 30 7.13 15.88 3.76
C HIS A 30 7.69 14.47 3.96
N TYR A 31 7.52 13.56 3.00
CA TYR A 31 7.91 12.15 3.10
C TYR A 31 8.56 11.62 1.79
N PRO A 32 9.58 12.30 1.24
CA PRO A 32 10.09 12.05 -0.11
C PRO A 32 10.66 10.64 -0.35
N GLU A 33 11.05 9.91 0.69
CA GLU A 33 11.75 8.61 0.57
C GLU A 33 10.99 7.45 1.25
N CYS A 34 9.76 7.66 1.71
CA CYS A 34 9.01 6.65 2.46
C CYS A 34 8.31 5.60 1.58
N SER A 35 8.33 5.76 0.25
CA SER A 35 7.71 4.81 -0.67
C SER A 35 8.67 3.66 -0.99
N GLY A 36 8.36 2.45 -0.49
CA GLY A 36 9.09 1.22 -0.80
C GLY A 36 8.80 0.73 -2.23
N ARG A 37 7.57 0.26 -2.47
CA ARG A 37 7.09 -0.17 -3.80
C ARG A 37 5.59 0.08 -3.90
N MET A 38 5.11 0.53 -5.05
CA MET A 38 3.69 0.82 -5.28
C MET A 38 3.19 0.01 -6.47
N ILE A 39 2.12 -0.74 -6.24
CA ILE A 39 1.52 -1.60 -7.26
C ILE A 39 0.11 -1.11 -7.51
N ILE A 40 -0.17 -0.77 -8.76
CA ILE A 40 -1.47 -0.33 -9.24
C ILE A 40 -2.05 -1.48 -10.06
N ILE A 41 -3.20 -2.01 -9.65
CA ILE A 41 -3.87 -3.13 -10.31
C ILE A 41 -5.23 -2.71 -10.85
N ASN A 42 -5.76 -3.52 -11.75
CA ASN A 42 -7.03 -3.28 -12.43
C ASN A 42 -7.13 -1.90 -13.10
N ALA A 43 -6.01 -1.32 -13.54
CA ALA A 43 -5.97 0.02 -14.11
C ALA A 43 -6.77 0.07 -15.43
N PRO A 44 -7.89 0.82 -15.50
CA PRO A 44 -8.64 0.94 -16.74
C PRO A 44 -7.85 1.80 -17.74
N ARG A 45 -8.18 1.70 -19.03
CA ARG A 45 -7.49 2.48 -20.09
C ARG A 45 -7.48 4.00 -19.81
N VAL A 46 -8.53 4.51 -19.16
CA VAL A 46 -8.63 5.93 -18.77
C VAL A 46 -7.57 6.35 -17.74
N PHE A 47 -7.00 5.41 -16.99
CA PHE A 47 -5.98 5.69 -15.98
C PHE A 47 -4.73 6.34 -16.59
N GLY A 48 -4.40 6.05 -17.86
CA GLY A 48 -3.28 6.70 -18.54
C GLY A 48 -3.39 8.25 -18.54
N ILE A 49 -4.62 8.77 -18.57
CA ILE A 49 -4.88 10.22 -18.47
C ILE A 49 -4.61 10.72 -17.05
N ALA A 50 -5.06 10.00 -16.02
CA ALA A 50 -4.77 10.38 -14.64
C ALA A 50 -3.26 10.34 -14.35
N TRP A 51 -2.60 9.29 -14.84
CA TRP A 51 -1.17 9.07 -14.68
C TRP A 51 -0.33 10.18 -15.32
N SER A 52 -0.73 10.72 -16.47
CA SER A 52 -0.01 11.84 -17.11
C SER A 52 -0.07 13.14 -16.31
N PHE A 53 -1.09 13.35 -15.46
CA PHE A 53 -1.15 14.50 -14.56
C PHE A 53 -0.32 14.31 -13.29
N VAL A 54 -0.22 13.07 -12.80
CA VAL A 54 0.48 12.75 -11.53
C VAL A 54 1.98 12.56 -11.76
N LYS A 55 2.37 11.84 -12.82
CA LYS A 55 3.76 11.49 -13.11
C LYS A 55 4.74 12.67 -13.09
N PRO A 56 4.41 13.88 -13.60
CA PRO A 56 5.33 15.03 -13.54
C PRO A 56 5.63 15.55 -12.13
N GLN A 57 4.81 15.17 -11.13
CA GLN A 57 5.00 15.54 -9.73
C GLN A 57 5.86 14.52 -8.97
N LEU A 58 6.24 13.42 -9.61
CA LEU A 58 7.02 12.34 -9.00
C LEU A 58 8.44 12.37 -9.57
N ASP A 59 9.42 12.19 -8.69
CA ASP A 59 10.81 11.99 -9.11
C ASP A 59 10.99 10.63 -9.83
N ALA A 60 12.09 10.49 -10.58
CA ALA A 60 12.35 9.29 -11.37
C ALA A 60 12.45 8.01 -10.52
N LYS A 61 13.03 8.08 -9.32
CA LYS A 61 13.17 6.90 -8.43
C LYS A 61 11.80 6.46 -7.91
N THR A 62 10.92 7.40 -7.60
CA THR A 62 9.54 7.08 -7.22
C THR A 62 8.78 6.44 -8.37
N VAL A 63 8.95 6.92 -9.60
CA VAL A 63 8.31 6.32 -10.79
C VAL A 63 8.81 4.89 -11.04
N GLU A 64 10.10 4.63 -10.88
CA GLU A 64 10.69 3.28 -11.04
C GLU A 64 10.11 2.25 -10.05
N LYS A 65 9.69 2.69 -8.87
CA LYS A 65 9.05 1.85 -7.84
C LYS A 65 7.57 1.57 -8.11
N ILE A 66 6.99 2.13 -9.17
CA ILE A 66 5.56 2.02 -9.50
C ILE A 66 5.35 0.98 -10.61
N SER A 67 4.66 -0.11 -10.30
CA SER A 67 4.23 -1.12 -11.27
C SER A 67 2.73 -0.96 -11.55
N ILE A 68 2.34 -0.90 -12.82
CA ILE A 68 0.95 -0.63 -13.23
C ILE A 68 0.47 -1.80 -14.09
N PHE A 69 -0.63 -2.41 -13.67
CA PHE A 69 -1.26 -3.55 -14.33
C PHE A 69 -2.69 -3.20 -14.76
N GLY A 70 -3.02 -3.51 -16.01
CA GLY A 70 -4.35 -3.30 -16.58
C GLY A 70 -5.42 -4.23 -15.98
N SER A 71 -6.69 -3.92 -16.28
CA SER A 71 -7.85 -4.73 -15.85
C SER A 71 -7.85 -6.17 -16.37
N ASP A 72 -7.14 -6.44 -17.46
CA ASP A 72 -6.99 -7.76 -18.08
C ASP A 72 -5.73 -8.51 -17.62
N GLN A 73 -4.89 -7.91 -16.77
CA GLN A 73 -3.58 -8.45 -16.40
C GLN A 73 -3.59 -9.14 -15.02
N ARG A 74 -4.66 -9.89 -14.70
CA ARG A 74 -4.83 -10.52 -13.38
C ARG A 74 -3.68 -11.44 -13.01
N GLU A 75 -3.34 -12.39 -13.86
CA GLU A 75 -2.26 -13.36 -13.58
C GLU A 75 -0.92 -12.65 -13.34
N ALA A 76 -0.62 -11.63 -14.16
CA ALA A 76 0.63 -10.88 -14.05
C ALA A 76 0.74 -10.10 -12.74
N TYR A 77 -0.34 -9.41 -12.30
CA TYR A 77 -0.29 -8.69 -11.04
C TYR A 77 -0.33 -9.61 -9.82
N VAL A 78 -1.05 -10.74 -9.89
CA VAL A 78 -1.07 -11.73 -8.81
C VAL A 78 0.33 -12.30 -8.59
N GLN A 79 1.03 -12.67 -9.68
CA GLN A 79 2.42 -13.12 -9.59
C GLN A 79 3.31 -12.05 -8.96
N CYS A 80 3.21 -10.80 -9.43
CA CYS A 80 3.98 -9.69 -8.87
C CYS A 80 3.70 -9.46 -7.37
N LEU A 81 2.47 -9.68 -6.90
CA LEU A 81 2.12 -9.55 -5.49
C LEU A 81 2.71 -10.71 -4.66
N LEU A 82 2.61 -11.94 -5.16
CA LEU A 82 3.15 -13.13 -4.49
C LEU A 82 4.67 -13.15 -4.45
N ASP A 83 5.35 -12.50 -5.40
CA ASP A 83 6.81 -12.30 -5.35
C ASP A 83 7.24 -11.35 -4.22
N LEU A 84 6.30 -10.58 -3.64
CA LEU A 84 6.58 -9.54 -2.65
C LEU A 84 5.96 -9.82 -1.28
N VAL A 85 4.90 -10.62 -1.22
CA VAL A 85 4.11 -10.89 -0.02
C VAL A 85 3.77 -12.37 0.01
N ASP A 86 3.99 -13.00 1.16
CA ASP A 86 3.63 -14.40 1.35
C ASP A 86 2.13 -14.63 1.14
N ALA A 87 1.78 -15.79 0.57
CA ALA A 87 0.42 -16.09 0.17
C ALA A 87 -0.57 -16.05 1.35
N ASP A 88 -0.15 -16.40 2.57
CA ASP A 88 -0.96 -16.38 3.80
C ASP A 88 -1.16 -14.97 4.39
N GLN A 89 -0.36 -14.00 3.94
CA GLN A 89 -0.47 -12.58 4.30
C GLN A 89 -1.22 -11.77 3.24
N LEU A 90 -1.34 -12.28 2.01
CA LEU A 90 -2.07 -11.64 0.92
C LEU A 90 -3.57 -12.02 0.94
N PRO A 91 -4.52 -11.06 0.88
CA PRO A 91 -5.95 -11.35 0.80
C PRO A 91 -6.33 -12.21 -0.42
N GLN A 92 -7.32 -13.10 -0.26
CA GLN A 92 -7.78 -13.98 -1.35
C GLN A 92 -8.24 -13.23 -2.62
N MET A 93 -8.88 -12.06 -2.48
CA MET A 93 -9.33 -11.25 -3.62
C MET A 93 -8.17 -10.87 -4.57
N TYR A 94 -6.95 -10.75 -4.03
CA TYR A 94 -5.72 -10.42 -4.76
C TYR A 94 -4.85 -11.65 -5.08
N GLY A 95 -5.37 -12.87 -4.90
CA GLY A 95 -4.68 -14.10 -5.27
C GLY A 95 -3.87 -14.77 -4.16
N GLY A 96 -3.99 -14.31 -2.92
CA GLY A 96 -3.43 -15.00 -1.75
C GLY A 96 -4.41 -15.99 -1.12
N THR A 97 -4.18 -16.31 0.16
CA THR A 97 -4.95 -17.28 0.96
C THR A 97 -5.48 -16.68 2.27
N CYS A 98 -5.11 -15.44 2.61
CA CYS A 98 -5.57 -14.76 3.83
C CYS A 98 -7.06 -14.45 3.80
N VAL A 99 -7.77 -14.86 4.87
CA VAL A 99 -9.22 -14.61 5.09
C VAL A 99 -9.53 -13.87 6.38
N CYS A 100 -8.51 -13.37 7.10
CA CYS A 100 -8.62 -12.79 8.44
C CYS A 100 -9.60 -13.56 9.36
N ASP A 101 -10.78 -12.99 9.67
CA ASP A 101 -11.79 -13.59 10.56
C ASP A 101 -12.64 -14.69 9.91
N GLY A 102 -12.47 -14.96 8.61
CA GLY A 102 -13.13 -16.01 7.86
C GLY A 102 -14.63 -15.80 7.62
N GLN A 103 -15.21 -14.66 8.02
CA GLN A 103 -16.66 -14.44 7.96
C GLN A 103 -17.13 -13.80 6.66
N ASP A 104 -16.30 -12.96 6.03
CA ASP A 104 -16.61 -12.37 4.73
C ASP A 104 -15.35 -12.13 3.86
N PRO A 105 -15.45 -12.12 2.51
CA PRO A 105 -14.31 -11.92 1.61
C PRO A 105 -13.59 -10.56 1.74
N MET A 106 -14.22 -9.59 2.40
CA MET A 106 -13.71 -8.24 2.66
C MET A 106 -13.24 -8.07 4.11
N SER A 107 -13.20 -9.14 4.92
CA SER A 107 -12.74 -9.10 6.31
C SER A 107 -11.35 -8.46 6.43
N CYS A 108 -10.46 -8.77 5.49
CA CYS A 108 -9.13 -8.19 5.37
C CYS A 108 -9.13 -6.66 5.23
N MET A 109 -10.18 -6.06 4.67
CA MET A 109 -10.30 -4.61 4.50
C MET A 109 -10.73 -3.88 5.77
N ARG A 110 -11.27 -4.60 6.76
CA ARG A 110 -11.73 -4.05 8.04
C ARG A 110 -10.84 -4.48 9.22
N ALA A 111 -10.05 -5.53 9.03
CA ALA A 111 -9.16 -6.05 10.05
C ALA A 111 -7.93 -5.14 10.23
N VAL A 112 -7.59 -4.86 11.49
CA VAL A 112 -6.30 -4.26 11.87
C VAL A 112 -5.32 -5.39 12.19
N LYS A 113 -4.92 -6.15 11.16
CA LYS A 113 -3.97 -7.27 11.28
C LYS A 113 -2.56 -6.78 10.90
N GLY A 114 -1.59 -7.00 11.78
CA GLY A 114 -0.19 -6.73 11.50
C GLY A 114 0.67 -6.90 12.75
N PRO A 115 2.01 -6.78 12.63
CA PRO A 115 2.91 -6.96 13.76
C PRO A 115 2.64 -6.00 14.93
N TRP A 116 2.14 -4.80 14.65
CA TRP A 116 1.77 -3.79 15.66
C TRP A 116 0.61 -4.21 16.57
N ALA A 117 -0.21 -5.19 16.16
CA ALA A 117 -1.33 -5.68 16.97
C ALA A 117 -0.92 -6.82 17.92
N LYS A 118 0.33 -7.28 17.86
CA LYS A 118 0.85 -8.36 18.69
C LYS A 118 1.07 -7.89 20.14
N PRO A 119 0.61 -8.63 21.17
CA PRO A 119 0.79 -8.24 22.57
C PRO A 119 2.23 -7.94 22.96
N GLU A 120 3.18 -8.72 22.44
CA GLU A 120 4.61 -8.54 22.66
C GLU A 120 5.15 -7.22 22.09
N VAL A 121 4.60 -6.74 20.96
CA VAL A 121 4.97 -5.45 20.37
C VAL A 121 4.34 -4.31 21.16
N LEU A 122 3.07 -4.44 21.55
CA LEU A 122 2.37 -3.45 22.37
C LEU A 122 3.09 -3.24 23.71
N LYS A 123 3.52 -4.32 24.35
CA LYS A 123 4.28 -4.26 25.60
C LYS A 123 5.58 -3.45 25.44
N ILE A 124 6.33 -3.67 24.36
CA ILE A 124 7.55 -2.90 24.09
C ILE A 124 7.23 -1.41 23.90
N LEU A 125 6.15 -1.08 23.20
CA LEU A 125 5.72 0.31 22.98
C LEU A 125 5.21 1.01 24.25
N GLU A 126 4.71 0.25 25.22
CA GLU A 126 4.28 0.76 26.53
C GLU A 126 5.47 0.95 27.49
N GLU A 127 6.47 0.05 27.43
CA GLU A 127 7.62 0.05 28.34
C GLU A 127 8.73 1.02 27.91
N HIS A 128 8.82 1.36 26.62
CA HIS A 128 9.85 2.25 26.07
C HIS A 128 9.24 3.46 25.37
N PRO A 129 9.81 4.67 25.52
CA PRO A 129 9.34 5.84 24.81
C PRO A 129 9.61 5.70 23.30
N LEU A 130 8.72 6.25 22.48
CA LEU A 130 8.73 6.07 21.02
C LEU A 130 10.03 6.51 20.35
N ASP A 131 10.66 7.58 20.83
CA ASP A 131 11.95 8.07 20.34
C ASP A 131 13.07 7.06 20.52
N GLU A 132 13.05 6.29 21.62
CA GLU A 132 13.99 5.18 21.87
C GLU A 132 13.70 3.99 20.95
N VAL A 133 12.42 3.61 20.81
CA VAL A 133 12.00 2.47 19.98
C VAL A 133 12.32 2.70 18.49
N LEU A 134 12.22 3.94 18.03
CA LEU A 134 12.49 4.33 16.63
C LEU A 134 13.99 4.41 16.30
N THR A 135 14.89 4.24 17.27
CA THR A 135 16.33 4.11 17.01
C THR A 135 16.68 2.77 16.34
N PRO A 136 17.82 2.65 15.64
CA PRO A 136 18.27 1.35 15.10
C PRO A 136 18.42 0.26 16.16
N GLU A 137 18.77 0.64 17.39
CA GLU A 137 18.88 -0.24 18.55
C GLU A 137 17.51 -0.68 19.06
N GLY A 138 16.57 0.27 19.20
CA GLY A 138 15.17 0.00 19.57
C GLY A 138 14.45 -0.86 18.54
N ALA A 139 14.71 -0.66 17.25
CA ALA A 139 14.16 -1.48 16.17
C ALA A 139 14.56 -2.96 16.28
N LYS A 140 15.73 -3.27 16.86
CA LYS A 140 16.15 -4.67 17.12
C LYS A 140 15.30 -5.33 18.20
N LEU A 141 14.72 -4.57 19.14
CA LEU A 141 13.78 -5.10 20.13
C LEU A 141 12.49 -5.57 19.45
N LEU A 142 12.00 -4.78 18.50
CA LEU A 142 10.81 -5.12 17.68
C LEU A 142 11.05 -6.28 16.72
N GLN A 143 12.27 -6.47 16.23
CA GLN A 143 12.60 -7.61 15.35
C GLN A 143 12.69 -8.93 16.11
N LYS A 144 13.21 -8.91 17.35
CA LYS A 144 13.30 -10.11 18.21
C LYS A 144 11.93 -10.62 18.67
N SER A 145 10.93 -9.76 18.78
CA SER A 145 9.55 -10.15 19.14
C SER A 145 8.75 -10.72 17.96
N GLN A 146 9.32 -10.73 16.75
CA GLN A 146 8.67 -11.26 15.55
C GLN A 146 9.16 -12.66 15.11
N GLN A 147 10.15 -13.23 15.81
CA GLN A 147 10.61 -14.63 15.69
C GLN A 147 9.84 -15.55 16.63
#